data_AF-A0AA43PGK5-F1
#
_entry.id   AF-A0AA43PGK5-F1
#
_cell.length_a   1.000
_cell.length_b   1.000
_cell.length_c   1.000
_cell.angle_alpha   90.00
_cell.angle_beta   90.00
_cell.angle_gamma   90.00
#
_symmetry.space_group_name_H-M   'P 1'
#
loop_
_entity.id
_entity.type
_entity.pdbx_description
1 polymer ?
#
loop_
_entity_poly.entity_id
_entity_poly.type
_entity_poly.pdbx_seq_one_letter_code
_entity_poly.pdbx_strand_id
1 'polypeptide(L)' 'MNHFVERGNTLVVIEHHLEIIRPADWIIDRGPEGESAGGEVI' A
#
# COMPACT_ATOMS: atom_id res chain seq x y z
N MET A 1 -11.34 6.20 3.49
CA MET A 1 -10.31 5.40 4.19
C MET A 1 -10.37 5.59 5.69
N ASN A 2 -10.21 6.84 6.16
CA ASN A 2 -10.09 7.15 7.59
C ASN A 2 -11.24 6.64 8.46
N HIS A 3 -12.49 6.77 8.03
CA HIS A 3 -13.66 6.29 8.77
C HIS A 3 -13.61 4.80 9.17
N PHE A 4 -12.98 3.93 8.37
CA PHE A 4 -12.84 2.51 8.72
C PHE A 4 -11.71 2.29 9.73
N VAL A 5 -10.61 3.02 9.56
CA VAL A 5 -9.46 2.97 10.47
C VAL A 5 -9.83 3.54 11.84
N GLU A 6 -10.58 4.64 11.89
CA GLU A 6 -11.10 5.27 13.11
C GLU A 6 -12.03 4.35 13.91
N ARG A 7 -12.64 3.35 13.25
CA ARG A 7 -13.45 2.31 13.91
C ARG A 7 -12.62 1.12 14.42
N GLY A 8 -11.29 1.19 14.32
CA GLY A 8 -10.35 0.16 14.74
C GLY A 8 -10.10 -0.95 13.70
N ASN A 9 -10.52 -0.76 12.44
CA ASN A 9 -10.25 -1.74 11.39
C ASN A 9 -8.84 -1.55 10.81
N THR A 10 -8.19 -2.65 10.46
CA THR A 10 -6.99 -2.61 9.60
C THR A 10 -7.41 -2.67 8.15
N LEU A 11 -6.89 -1.76 7.32
CA LEU A 11 -7.16 -1.73 5.89
C LEU A 11 -5.86 -1.95 5.12
N VAL A 12 -5.89 -2.89 4.17
CA VAL A 12 -4.77 -3.20 3.26
C VAL A 12 -5.23 -2.91 1.83
N VAL A 13 -4.45 -2.12 1.09
CA VAL A 13 -4.78 -1.65 -0.27
C VAL A 13 -3.56 -1.82 -1.17
N ILE A 14 -3.78 -2.27 -2.41
CA ILE A 14 -2.77 -2.28 -3.48
C ILE A 14 -3.09 -1.08 -4.39
N GLU A 15 -2.15 -0.15 -4.55
CA GLU A 15 -2.42 1.10 -5.24
C GLU A 15 -1.16 1.66 -5.92
N HIS A 16 -1.35 2.45 -6.99
CA HIS A 16 -0.27 3.11 -7.72
C HIS A 16 -0.39 4.64 -7.73
N HIS A 17 -1.54 5.21 -7.32
CA HIS A 17 -1.71 6.65 -7.25
C HIS A 17 -1.10 7.24 -5.97
N LEU A 18 -0.13 8.15 -6.12
CA LEU A 18 0.56 8.79 -5.00
C LEU A 18 -0.37 9.54 -4.05
N GLU A 19 -1.47 10.12 -4.55
CA GLU A 19 -2.46 10.81 -3.71
C GLU A 19 -3.15 9.88 -2.70
N ILE A 20 -3.20 8.58 -2.99
CA ILE A 20 -3.76 7.56 -2.09
C ILE A 20 -2.68 6.98 -1.16
N ILE A 21 -1.47 6.80 -1.67
CA ILE A 21 -0.33 6.22 -0.93
C ILE A 21 0.24 7.21 0.09
N ARG A 22 0.37 8.49 -0.29
CA ARG A 22 1.00 9.54 0.52
C ARG A 22 0.43 9.68 1.95
N PRO A 23 -0.90 9.60 2.18
CA PRO A 23 -1.45 9.68 3.53
C PRO A 23 -1.47 8.34 4.30
N ALA A 24 -0.91 7.24 3.76
CA ALA A 24 -0.92 5.95 4.43
C ALA A 24 0.00 5.92 5.65
N ASP A 25 -0.43 5.23 6.72
CA ASP A 25 0.38 5.05 7.92
C ASP A 25 1.57 4.11 7.69
N TRP A 26 1.41 3.14 6.77
CA TRP A 26 2.41 2.15 6.39
C TRP A 26 2.43 1.96 4.88
N ILE A 27 3.63 1.89 4.31
CA ILE A 27 3.85 1.66 2.88
C ILE A 27 4.76 0.42 2.75
N ILE A 28 4.36 -0.52 1.89
CA ILE A 28 5.15 -1.70 1.52
C ILE A 28 5.34 -1.64 0.01
N ASP A 29 6.58 -1.49 -0.44
CA ASP A 29 6.90 -1.46 -1.87
C ASP A 29 7.22 -2.87 -2.39
N ARG A 30 6.79 -3.15 -3.61
CA ARG A 30 6.92 -4.46 -4.28
C ARG A 30 7.65 -4.24 -5.60
N GLY A 31 8.90 -4.68 -5.68
CA GLY A 31 9.78 -4.45 -6.84
C GLY A 31 10.95 -5.45 -6.86
N PRO A 32 12.01 -5.22 -7.66
CA PRO A 32 12.34 -4.00 -8.42
C PRO A 32 11.59 -3.84 -9.76
N GLU A 33 11.05 -4.92 -10.31
CA GLU A 33 10.27 -4.91 -11.55
C GLU A 33 8.90 -5.59 -11.39
N GLY A 34 8.10 -5.64 -12.46
CA GLY A 34 6.83 -6.34 -12.51
C GLY A 34 6.96 -7.82 -12.88
N GLU A 35 5.86 -8.57 -12.69
CA GLU A 35 5.73 -9.97 -13.11
C GLU A 35 6.84 -10.89 -12.53
N SER A 36 7.49 -11.68 -13.38
CA SER A 36 8.50 -12.68 -12.98
C SER A 36 9.81 -12.08 -12.44
N ALA A 37 10.04 -10.78 -12.67
CA ALA A 37 11.20 -10.04 -12.15
C ALA A 37 10.87 -9.22 -10.89
N GLY A 38 9.64 -9.34 -10.38
CA GLY A 38 9.19 -8.71 -9.14
C GLY A 38 8.99 -9.70 -8.00
N GLY A 39 8.47 -9.19 -6.88
CA GLY A 39 8.00 -10.02 -5.76
C GLY A 39 8.84 -9.92 -4.50
N GLU A 40 9.86 -9.09 -4.48
CA GLU A 40 10.60 -8.73 -3.27
C GLU A 40 9.88 -7.59 -2.54
N VAL A 41 10.07 -7.52 -1.21
CA VAL A 41 9.71 -6.34 -0.42
C VAL A 41 10.96 -5.49 -0.34
N ILE A 42 10.88 -4.25 -0.83
CA ILE A 42 12.00 -3.29 -0.84
C ILE A 42 11.86 -2.33 0.35
#